data_AF-A0A521LCE0-F1
#
_entry.id   AF-A0A521LCE0-F1
#
_cell.length_a   1.000
_cell.length_b   1.000
_cell.length_c   1.000
_cell.angle_alpha   90.00
_cell.angle_beta   90.00
_cell.angle_gamma   90.00
#
_symmetry.space_group_name_H-M   'P 1'
#
loop_
_entity.id
_entity.type
_entity.pdbx_description
1 polymer ?
#
loop_
_entity_poly.entity_id
_entity_poly.type
_entity_poly.pdbx_seq_one_letter_code
_entity_poly.pdbx_strand_id
1 'polypeptide(L)'
;MSERSFEERARVSAPGMRTFLNIARRWELSERQQAQLLECKLPQLRKWARIAREHKPLALDTGTLLRISVVIGVFADLRQFLLLVSGAREERLWLLRPRQLPPFNGLCPLEVLCGSFEDQMTVRRHIAAVVEGASARRDIDLSDPASTANEEIWTGATSREIQAVCFDAFGTVVEIVDKRRPFHALLRDEPSGALAVMAITRPTGLRQLSREMANPVTEDELARLEADVEAECASTRLRPGVSEMWSALRRAGLKIAICSNLAYSYEQTLIDQLPDSPDALVLSFRAGLMKPQHEIYRLVCRELRLQPSEVLFTGDDLEADVFGPGAIDALAMPIEEFESSYSGRVSFFAPSEVVDLFARIAAAKAR
;
A
#
# COMPACT_ATOMS: atom_id res chain seq x y z
N MET A 1 -9.97 -33.22 -19.42
CA MET A 1 -10.61 -31.90 -19.65
C MET A 1 -11.38 -31.99 -20.95
N SER A 2 -12.72 -31.85 -20.90
CA SER A 2 -13.58 -31.94 -22.08
C SER A 2 -13.23 -30.84 -23.08
N GLU A 3 -13.05 -31.18 -24.36
CA GLU A 3 -12.84 -30.24 -25.44
C GLU A 3 -14.08 -29.32 -25.54
N ARG A 4 -13.89 -28.00 -25.34
CA ARG A 4 -14.99 -27.04 -25.45
C ARG A 4 -15.58 -27.09 -26.87
N SER A 5 -16.90 -27.04 -26.96
CA SER A 5 -17.58 -27.16 -28.26
C SER A 5 -17.12 -26.06 -29.22
N PHE A 6 -17.14 -26.32 -30.52
CA PHE A 6 -16.78 -25.32 -31.54
C PHE A 6 -17.58 -24.03 -31.37
N GLU A 7 -18.86 -24.13 -31.03
CA GLU A 7 -19.75 -23.01 -30.77
C GLU A 7 -19.32 -22.19 -29.56
N GLU A 8 -18.91 -22.83 -28.45
CA GLU A 8 -18.38 -22.14 -27.28
C GLU A 8 -17.09 -21.38 -27.61
N ARG A 9 -16.18 -21.99 -28.38
CA ARG A 9 -14.93 -21.35 -28.81
C ARG A 9 -15.21 -20.16 -29.73
N ALA A 10 -16.12 -20.30 -30.70
CA ALA A 10 -16.52 -19.22 -31.58
C ALA A 10 -17.12 -18.02 -30.80
N ARG A 11 -17.92 -18.30 -29.77
CA ARG A 11 -18.54 -17.28 -28.91
C ARG A 11 -17.51 -16.43 -28.15
N VAL A 12 -16.44 -17.03 -27.63
CA VAL A 12 -15.46 -16.34 -26.76
C VAL A 12 -14.23 -15.82 -27.51
N SER A 13 -13.95 -16.32 -28.70
CA SER A 13 -12.72 -16.01 -29.47
C SER A 13 -12.59 -14.53 -29.85
N ALA A 14 -13.59 -13.97 -30.53
CA ALA A 14 -13.54 -12.56 -30.95
C ALA A 14 -13.52 -11.58 -29.75
N PRO A 15 -14.37 -11.72 -28.72
CA PRO A 15 -14.28 -10.91 -27.50
C PRO A 15 -12.96 -11.07 -26.73
N GLY A 16 -12.48 -12.31 -26.58
CA GLY A 16 -11.21 -12.61 -25.90
C GLY A 16 -10.02 -11.96 -26.62
N MET A 17 -9.96 -12.09 -27.95
CA MET A 17 -8.92 -11.45 -28.78
C MET A 17 -8.95 -9.92 -28.66
N ARG A 18 -10.14 -9.29 -28.66
CA ARG A 18 -10.23 -7.84 -28.44
C ARG A 18 -9.71 -7.42 -27.05
N THR A 19 -10.06 -8.19 -26.02
CA THR A 19 -9.61 -7.93 -24.64
C THR A 19 -8.09 -8.06 -24.54
N PHE A 20 -7.51 -9.13 -25.11
CA PHE A 20 -6.07 -9.31 -25.22
C PHE A 20 -5.39 -8.12 -25.92
N LEU A 21 -5.91 -7.66 -27.07
CA LEU A 21 -5.34 -6.51 -27.79
C LEU A 21 -5.41 -5.21 -27.00
N ASN A 22 -6.43 -5.03 -26.16
CA ASN A 22 -6.53 -3.87 -25.28
C ASN A 22 -5.50 -3.93 -24.15
N ILE A 23 -5.30 -5.11 -23.54
CA ILE A 23 -4.24 -5.34 -22.55
C ILE A 23 -2.87 -5.12 -23.17
N ALA A 24 -2.61 -5.70 -24.35
CA ALA A 24 -1.36 -5.56 -25.07
C ALA A 24 -1.04 -4.09 -25.40
N ARG A 25 -2.04 -3.29 -25.79
CA ARG A 25 -1.88 -1.84 -25.98
C ARG A 25 -1.51 -1.14 -24.67
N ARG A 26 -2.20 -1.49 -23.58
CA ARG A 26 -1.99 -0.89 -22.25
C ARG A 26 -0.62 -1.22 -21.67
N TRP A 27 -0.14 -2.43 -21.87
CA TRP A 27 1.20 -2.85 -21.48
C TRP A 27 2.29 -2.43 -22.48
N GLU A 28 1.91 -1.77 -23.59
CA GLU A 28 2.79 -1.37 -24.69
C GLU A 28 3.63 -2.54 -25.23
N LEU A 29 2.98 -3.67 -25.50
CA LEU A 29 3.64 -4.85 -26.07
C LEU A 29 3.89 -4.70 -27.57
N SER A 30 5.10 -5.04 -28.01
CA SER A 30 5.41 -5.18 -29.43
C SER A 30 4.61 -6.34 -30.06
N GLU A 31 4.40 -6.31 -31.38
CA GLU A 31 3.72 -7.42 -32.07
C GLU A 31 4.47 -8.76 -31.91
N ARG A 32 5.80 -8.71 -31.75
CA ARG A 32 6.62 -9.91 -31.48
C ARG A 32 6.28 -10.53 -30.12
N GLN A 33 6.20 -9.72 -29.07
CA GLN A 33 5.79 -10.18 -27.73
C GLN A 33 4.34 -10.70 -27.74
N GLN A 34 3.43 -10.02 -28.45
CA GLN A 34 2.05 -10.49 -28.60
C GLN A 34 1.97 -11.87 -29.28
N ALA A 35 2.77 -12.08 -30.33
CA ALA A 35 2.84 -13.34 -31.04
C ALA A 35 3.48 -14.46 -30.20
N GLN A 36 4.50 -14.14 -29.39
CA GLN A 36 5.09 -15.05 -28.42
C GLN A 36 4.07 -15.46 -27.34
N LEU A 37 3.34 -14.50 -26.76
CA LEU A 37 2.31 -14.77 -25.75
C LEU A 37 1.24 -15.75 -26.25
N LEU A 38 0.84 -15.63 -27.51
CA LEU A 38 -0.18 -16.47 -28.12
C LEU A 38 0.37 -17.69 -28.87
N GLU A 39 1.69 -17.89 -28.88
CA GLU A 39 2.37 -18.95 -29.61
C GLU A 39 1.94 -19.04 -31.09
N CYS A 40 1.93 -17.90 -31.78
CA CYS A 40 1.49 -17.82 -33.17
C CYS A 40 2.45 -17.01 -34.04
N LYS A 41 2.28 -17.09 -35.36
CA LYS A 41 3.07 -16.29 -36.30
C LYS A 41 2.49 -14.88 -36.45
N LEU A 42 3.33 -13.87 -36.66
CA LEU A 42 2.90 -12.47 -36.85
C LEU A 42 1.78 -12.28 -37.91
N PRO A 43 1.81 -12.91 -39.10
CA PRO A 43 0.71 -12.77 -40.06
C PRO A 43 -0.62 -13.32 -39.52
N GLN A 44 -0.56 -14.39 -38.72
CA GLN A 44 -1.73 -15.01 -38.10
C GLN A 44 -2.30 -14.12 -36.99
N LEU A 45 -1.45 -13.56 -36.12
CA LEU A 45 -1.83 -12.56 -35.13
C LEU A 45 -2.54 -11.37 -35.78
N ARG A 46 -1.94 -10.77 -36.82
CA ARG A 46 -2.51 -9.63 -37.55
C ARG A 46 -3.85 -9.96 -38.19
N LYS A 47 -3.98 -11.15 -38.79
CA LYS A 47 -5.25 -11.64 -39.36
C LYS A 47 -6.32 -11.74 -38.28
N TRP A 48 -6.03 -12.39 -37.16
CA TRP A 48 -6.97 -12.53 -36.05
C TRP A 48 -7.35 -11.18 -35.44
N ALA A 49 -6.38 -10.28 -35.26
CA ALA A 49 -6.63 -8.95 -34.72
C ALA A 49 -7.55 -8.11 -35.62
N ARG A 50 -7.37 -8.19 -36.95
CA ARG A 50 -8.25 -7.55 -37.91
C ARG A 50 -9.68 -8.09 -37.81
N ILE A 51 -9.86 -9.42 -37.87
CA ILE A 51 -11.18 -10.07 -37.78
C ILE A 51 -11.89 -9.69 -36.47
N ALA A 52 -11.17 -9.73 -35.35
CA ALA A 52 -11.74 -9.41 -34.04
C ALA A 52 -12.18 -7.94 -33.90
N ARG A 53 -11.41 -6.99 -34.47
CA ARG A 53 -11.74 -5.55 -34.49
C ARG A 53 -12.91 -5.22 -35.41
N GLU A 54 -13.02 -5.92 -36.53
CA GLU A 54 -14.14 -5.82 -37.47
C GLU A 54 -15.41 -6.52 -36.95
N HIS A 55 -15.39 -7.06 -35.72
CA HIS A 55 -16.52 -7.78 -35.11
C HIS A 55 -17.01 -8.97 -35.94
N LYS A 56 -16.13 -9.55 -36.75
CA LYS A 56 -16.42 -10.72 -37.58
C LYS A 56 -16.27 -12.02 -36.78
N PRO A 57 -16.95 -13.11 -37.19
CA PRO A 57 -16.80 -14.42 -36.57
C PRO A 57 -15.33 -14.87 -36.58
N LEU A 58 -14.84 -15.28 -35.42
CA LEU A 58 -13.50 -15.80 -35.22
C LEU A 58 -13.61 -17.06 -34.37
N ALA A 59 -12.92 -18.13 -34.75
CA ALA A 59 -12.80 -19.34 -33.94
C ALA A 59 -11.30 -19.63 -33.76
N LEU A 60 -10.82 -19.46 -32.53
CA LEU A 60 -9.46 -19.78 -32.13
C LEU A 60 -9.39 -21.23 -31.62
N ASP A 61 -8.23 -21.84 -31.74
CA ASP A 61 -7.97 -23.13 -31.12
C ASP A 61 -7.92 -23.01 -29.59
N THR A 62 -8.06 -24.15 -28.92
CA THR A 62 -8.12 -24.22 -27.45
C THR A 62 -6.82 -23.70 -26.82
N GLY A 63 -5.65 -23.98 -27.41
CA GLY A 63 -4.35 -23.53 -26.89
C GLY A 63 -4.23 -22.01 -26.90
N THR A 64 -4.58 -21.38 -28.03
CA THR A 64 -4.61 -19.92 -28.15
C THR A 64 -5.59 -19.30 -27.15
N LEU A 65 -6.78 -19.89 -26.97
CA LEU A 65 -7.77 -19.40 -26.00
C LEU A 65 -7.29 -19.52 -24.55
N LEU A 66 -6.58 -20.60 -24.22
CA LEU A 66 -5.98 -20.77 -22.89
C LEU A 66 -4.90 -19.70 -22.64
N ARG A 67 -4.05 -19.42 -23.61
CA ARG A 67 -3.03 -18.35 -23.52
C ARG A 67 -3.67 -16.97 -23.38
N ILE A 68 -4.72 -16.67 -24.13
CA ILE A 68 -5.52 -15.43 -23.96
C ILE A 68 -6.10 -15.37 -22.54
N SER A 69 -6.67 -16.46 -22.05
CA SER A 69 -7.23 -16.55 -20.69
C SER A 69 -6.17 -16.29 -19.61
N VAL A 70 -4.95 -16.80 -19.80
CA VAL A 70 -3.83 -16.55 -18.88
C VAL A 70 -3.48 -15.07 -18.84
N VAL A 71 -3.32 -14.42 -19.99
CA VAL A 71 -2.98 -12.98 -20.06
C VAL A 71 -4.08 -12.13 -19.41
N ILE A 72 -5.35 -12.46 -19.63
CA ILE A 72 -6.48 -11.78 -18.99
C ILE A 72 -6.46 -11.99 -17.48
N GLY A 73 -6.18 -13.22 -17.01
CA GLY A 73 -6.05 -13.54 -15.58
C GLY A 73 -4.93 -12.75 -14.92
N VAL A 74 -3.72 -12.80 -15.49
CA VAL A 74 -2.57 -12.02 -15.02
C VAL A 74 -2.89 -10.53 -14.98
N PHE A 75 -3.59 -10.00 -15.98
CA PHE A 75 -4.02 -8.61 -15.98
C PHE A 75 -5.00 -8.28 -14.86
N ALA A 76 -5.98 -9.14 -14.61
CA ALA A 76 -6.94 -8.96 -13.54
C ALA A 76 -6.27 -9.04 -12.16
N ASP A 77 -5.49 -10.09 -11.92
CA ASP A 77 -4.79 -10.36 -10.67
C ASP A 77 -3.74 -9.27 -10.40
N LEU A 78 -2.94 -8.89 -11.40
CA LEU A 78 -1.95 -7.82 -11.25
C LEU A 78 -2.62 -6.47 -10.97
N ARG A 79 -3.78 -6.18 -11.57
CA ARG A 79 -4.52 -4.96 -11.24
C ARG A 79 -5.11 -5.02 -9.86
N GLN A 80 -5.63 -6.16 -9.43
CA GLN A 80 -6.08 -6.35 -8.07
C GLN A 80 -4.91 -6.12 -7.10
N PHE A 81 -3.77 -6.77 -7.32
CA PHE A 81 -2.55 -6.55 -6.56
C PHE A 81 -2.11 -5.07 -6.53
N LEU A 82 -2.01 -4.40 -7.68
CA LEU A 82 -1.55 -3.00 -7.72
C LEU A 82 -2.57 -2.01 -7.16
N LEU A 83 -3.86 -2.31 -7.28
CA LEU A 83 -4.92 -1.54 -6.62
C LEU A 83 -4.88 -1.75 -5.11
N LEU A 84 -4.41 -2.91 -4.66
CA LEU A 84 -4.12 -3.26 -3.27
C LEU A 84 -2.74 -2.79 -2.79
N VAL A 85 -1.87 -2.16 -3.59
CA VAL A 85 -0.50 -1.83 -3.16
C VAL A 85 -0.05 -0.41 -3.55
N SER A 86 -0.63 0.23 -4.57
CA SER A 86 -0.02 1.45 -5.15
C SER A 86 -1.01 2.51 -5.70
N GLY A 87 -2.33 2.28 -5.67
CA GLY A 87 -3.34 3.29 -6.06
C GLY A 87 -3.30 3.83 -7.51
N ALA A 88 -2.34 3.44 -8.35
CA ALA A 88 -2.16 3.94 -9.73
C ALA A 88 -1.66 2.89 -10.74
N ARG A 89 -1.68 3.27 -12.03
CA ARG A 89 -1.53 2.41 -13.23
C ARG A 89 -0.06 2.03 -13.53
N GLU A 90 0.50 1.11 -12.76
CA GLU A 90 1.91 0.69 -12.89
C GLU A 90 2.12 -0.72 -13.48
N GLU A 91 1.09 -1.36 -14.08
CA GLU A 91 1.19 -2.76 -14.56
C GLU A 91 2.43 -2.99 -15.43
N ARG A 92 2.74 -2.01 -16.30
CA ARG A 92 3.89 -2.06 -17.20
C ARG A 92 5.22 -1.98 -16.47
N LEU A 93 5.37 -1.07 -15.50
CA LEU A 93 6.60 -0.95 -14.72
C LEU A 93 6.87 -2.22 -13.92
N TRP A 94 5.81 -2.81 -13.35
CA TRP A 94 5.91 -4.10 -12.65
C TRP A 94 6.38 -5.23 -13.57
N LEU A 95 5.83 -5.28 -14.79
CA LEU A 95 6.16 -6.30 -15.80
C LEU A 95 7.58 -6.19 -16.38
N LEU A 96 8.16 -4.98 -16.35
CA LEU A 96 9.48 -4.67 -16.91
C LEU A 96 10.61 -4.62 -15.87
N ARG A 97 10.29 -4.62 -14.58
CA ARG A 97 11.31 -4.61 -13.53
C ARG A 97 11.82 -6.03 -13.28
N PRO A 98 13.13 -6.30 -13.40
CA PRO A 98 13.71 -7.59 -13.05
C PRO A 98 13.33 -8.01 -11.62
N ARG A 99 12.96 -9.28 -11.45
CA ARG A 99 12.61 -9.85 -10.15
C ARG A 99 13.63 -10.92 -9.79
N GLN A 100 14.38 -10.67 -8.72
CA GLN A 100 15.47 -11.57 -8.31
C GLN A 100 14.96 -12.90 -7.73
N LEU A 101 13.74 -12.90 -7.19
CA LEU A 101 13.15 -14.08 -6.57
C LEU A 101 12.47 -14.99 -7.62
N PRO A 102 12.38 -16.31 -7.35
CA PRO A 102 11.55 -17.22 -8.14
C PRO A 102 10.10 -16.71 -8.26
N PRO A 103 9.42 -16.95 -9.39
CA PRO A 103 9.85 -17.77 -10.53
C PRO A 103 10.73 -17.03 -11.55
N PHE A 104 11.06 -15.77 -11.32
CA PHE A 104 11.64 -14.90 -12.35
C PHE A 104 13.17 -14.96 -12.42
N ASN A 105 13.85 -15.30 -11.31
CA ASN A 105 15.30 -15.59 -11.28
C ASN A 105 16.18 -14.55 -11.99
N GLY A 106 15.88 -13.26 -11.77
CA GLY A 106 16.60 -12.14 -12.37
C GLY A 106 16.06 -11.66 -13.72
N LEU A 107 15.08 -12.38 -14.31
CA LEU A 107 14.36 -11.94 -15.50
C LEU A 107 13.19 -11.03 -15.14
N CYS A 108 12.68 -10.32 -16.14
CA CYS A 108 11.47 -9.52 -15.99
C CYS A 108 10.23 -10.43 -16.10
N PRO A 109 9.13 -10.16 -15.37
CA PRO A 109 7.91 -10.96 -15.47
C PRO A 109 7.33 -11.08 -16.88
N LEU A 110 7.49 -10.04 -17.71
CA LEU A 110 7.10 -10.08 -19.12
C LEU A 110 7.94 -11.06 -19.95
N GLU A 111 9.22 -11.21 -19.64
CA GLU A 111 10.12 -12.14 -20.34
C GLU A 111 9.71 -13.59 -20.07
N VAL A 112 9.36 -13.90 -18.82
CA VAL A 112 8.85 -15.22 -18.42
C VAL A 112 7.46 -15.48 -19.01
N LEU A 113 6.56 -14.49 -19.04
CA LEU A 113 5.27 -14.61 -19.72
C LEU A 113 5.40 -14.91 -21.22
N CYS A 114 6.44 -14.41 -21.86
CA CYS A 114 6.72 -14.70 -23.28
C CYS A 114 7.36 -16.08 -23.52
N GLY A 115 7.58 -16.87 -22.47
CA GLY A 115 8.12 -18.24 -22.54
C GLY A 115 7.08 -19.29 -22.94
N SER A 116 7.24 -20.50 -22.41
CA SER A 116 6.32 -21.61 -22.62
C SER A 116 4.94 -21.36 -22.01
N PHE A 117 3.95 -22.19 -22.35
CA PHE A 117 2.64 -22.12 -21.68
C PHE A 117 2.77 -22.36 -20.17
N GLU A 118 3.72 -23.20 -19.76
CA GLU A 118 3.93 -23.44 -18.34
C GLU A 118 4.64 -22.29 -17.65
N ASP A 119 5.49 -21.54 -18.35
CA ASP A 119 6.04 -20.28 -17.82
C ASP A 119 4.93 -19.25 -17.63
N GLN A 120 4.00 -19.15 -18.58
CA GLN A 120 2.81 -18.28 -18.44
C GLN A 120 1.95 -18.67 -17.24
N MET A 121 1.69 -19.96 -17.07
CA MET A 121 0.95 -20.48 -15.92
C MET A 121 1.74 -20.33 -14.62
N THR A 122 3.07 -20.32 -14.67
CA THR A 122 3.94 -20.05 -13.52
C THR A 122 3.84 -18.58 -13.10
N VAL A 123 3.89 -17.62 -14.04
CA VAL A 123 3.67 -16.20 -13.72
C VAL A 123 2.26 -15.97 -13.22
N ARG A 124 1.26 -16.59 -13.87
CA ARG A 124 -0.13 -16.50 -13.42
C ARG A 124 -0.32 -17.07 -12.03
N ARG A 125 0.19 -18.27 -11.74
CA ARG A 125 0.15 -18.86 -10.39
C ARG A 125 0.91 -18.02 -9.41
N HIS A 126 2.03 -17.41 -9.78
CA HIS A 126 2.77 -16.53 -8.89
C HIS A 126 1.99 -15.27 -8.56
N ILE A 127 1.45 -14.56 -9.55
CA ILE A 127 0.65 -13.35 -9.29
C ILE A 127 -0.65 -13.72 -8.59
N ALA A 128 -1.30 -14.83 -8.97
CA ALA A 128 -2.45 -15.34 -8.25
C ALA A 128 -2.07 -15.74 -6.83
N ALA A 129 -0.92 -16.35 -6.57
CA ALA A 129 -0.43 -16.69 -5.22
C ALA A 129 0.11 -15.47 -4.46
N VAL A 130 0.45 -14.38 -5.14
CA VAL A 130 0.82 -13.09 -4.52
C VAL A 130 -0.44 -12.27 -4.27
N VAL A 131 -1.48 -12.38 -5.08
CA VAL A 131 -2.80 -11.79 -4.82
C VAL A 131 -3.49 -12.59 -3.75
N GLU A 132 -3.52 -13.91 -3.89
CA GLU A 132 -4.03 -14.88 -2.95
C GLU A 132 -3.14 -14.92 -1.74
N GLY A 133 -1.84 -14.61 -1.80
CA GLY A 133 -0.91 -14.47 -0.68
C GLY A 133 -0.71 -13.03 -0.20
N ALA A 134 -1.34 -12.04 -0.83
CA ALA A 134 -1.63 -10.72 -0.25
C ALA A 134 -3.05 -10.72 0.33
N SER A 135 -3.91 -11.61 -0.18
CA SER A 135 -5.18 -12.04 0.38
C SER A 135 -4.97 -13.10 1.48
N ALA A 136 -3.84 -13.79 1.44
CA ALA A 136 -3.43 -14.83 2.36
C ALA A 136 -2.16 -14.49 3.10
N ARG A 137 -1.53 -13.32 2.92
CA ARG A 137 -0.78 -12.60 3.97
C ARG A 137 -1.73 -11.71 4.75
N ARG A 138 -2.80 -11.22 4.11
CA ARG A 138 -4.07 -11.08 4.85
C ARG A 138 -4.43 -12.33 5.68
N ASP A 139 -3.97 -13.53 5.29
CA ASP A 139 -4.07 -14.81 6.06
C ASP A 139 -2.72 -15.38 6.63
N ILE A 140 -1.52 -14.76 6.47
CA ILE A 140 -0.12 -15.30 6.69
C ILE A 140 0.91 -14.20 7.06
N ASP A 141 0.58 -12.90 7.00
CA ASP A 141 1.07 -11.86 7.95
C ASP A 141 0.68 -12.23 9.42
N LEU A 142 0.12 -13.45 9.55
CA LEU A 142 0.09 -14.42 10.61
C LEU A 142 1.37 -15.33 10.74
N SER A 143 2.59 -15.09 10.15
CA SER A 143 3.74 -16.07 10.18
C SER A 143 5.22 -15.72 9.67
N ASP A 144 5.73 -14.48 9.78
CA ASP A 144 7.09 -13.84 9.61
C ASP A 144 8.40 -14.71 9.50
N PRO A 145 9.58 -14.22 8.97
CA PRO A 145 10.57 -13.44 9.77
C PRO A 145 11.54 -12.44 9.02
N ALA A 146 12.08 -11.49 9.79
CA ALA A 146 13.23 -10.56 9.59
C ALA A 146 14.56 -11.24 9.10
N SER A 147 15.73 -10.61 8.81
CA SER A 147 16.48 -9.55 9.51
C SER A 147 17.79 -9.21 8.74
N THR A 148 18.57 -8.19 9.11
CA THR A 148 19.65 -8.37 10.09
C THR A 148 20.22 -7.01 10.51
N ALA A 149 19.82 -6.55 11.69
CA ALA A 149 20.68 -5.90 12.67
C ALA A 149 19.86 -5.68 13.95
N ASN A 150 20.24 -6.38 15.02
CA ASN A 150 19.64 -6.40 16.36
C ASN A 150 18.27 -7.12 16.47
N GLU A 151 18.27 -8.43 16.29
CA GLU A 151 17.16 -9.28 16.79
C GLU A 151 17.25 -9.40 18.31
N GLU A 152 16.51 -8.55 19.03
CA GLU A 152 15.99 -8.97 20.33
C GLU A 152 14.94 -10.05 20.07
N ILE A 153 15.31 -11.29 20.39
CA ILE A 153 14.45 -12.46 20.20
C ILE A 153 13.29 -12.35 21.21
N TRP A 154 12.07 -12.11 20.74
CA TRP A 154 10.86 -12.12 21.56
C TRP A 154 10.51 -13.57 21.97
N THR A 155 11.24 -14.13 22.93
CA THR A 155 11.01 -15.50 23.44
C THR A 155 9.92 -15.50 24.51
N GLY A 156 8.65 -15.54 24.09
CA GLY A 156 7.50 -15.69 24.98
C GLY A 156 6.31 -16.24 24.23
N ALA A 157 5.42 -16.98 24.91
CA ALA A 157 4.20 -17.53 24.31
C ALA A 157 3.46 -16.44 23.52
N THR A 158 3.26 -16.67 22.22
CA THR A 158 2.71 -15.72 21.25
C THR A 158 1.24 -15.44 21.57
N SER A 159 0.96 -14.42 22.37
CA SER A 159 -0.36 -13.82 22.43
C SER A 159 -0.59 -13.07 21.12
N ARG A 160 -1.65 -13.43 20.39
CA ARG A 160 -2.11 -12.67 19.21
C ARG A 160 -3.17 -11.63 19.57
N GLU A 161 -3.47 -11.43 20.86
CA GLU A 161 -4.45 -10.43 21.28
C GLU A 161 -3.87 -9.03 21.12
N ILE A 162 -4.54 -8.16 20.36
CA ILE A 162 -4.15 -6.77 20.17
C ILE A 162 -4.22 -6.03 21.52
N GLN A 163 -3.08 -5.50 21.97
CA GLN A 163 -2.94 -4.73 23.20
C GLN A 163 -2.76 -3.23 22.94
N ALA A 164 -2.47 -2.82 21.71
CA ALA A 164 -2.31 -1.42 21.36
C ALA A 164 -2.87 -1.07 19.98
N VAL A 165 -3.27 0.19 19.82
CA VAL A 165 -3.57 0.78 18.51
C VAL A 165 -2.58 1.92 18.25
N CYS A 166 -1.84 1.83 17.16
CA CYS A 166 -0.94 2.87 16.67
C CYS A 166 -1.61 3.64 15.54
N PHE A 167 -1.90 4.92 15.75
CA PHE A 167 -2.49 5.78 14.73
C PHE A 167 -1.41 6.57 13.98
N ASP A 168 -1.63 6.84 12.70
CA ASP A 168 -1.08 8.05 12.09
C ASP A 168 -1.65 9.32 12.77
N ALA A 169 -0.96 10.45 12.61
CA ALA A 169 -1.40 11.72 13.13
C ALA A 169 -2.36 12.47 12.20
N PHE A 170 -1.87 12.95 11.04
CA PHE A 170 -2.54 13.97 10.23
C PHE A 170 -3.35 13.35 9.10
N GLY A 171 -4.66 13.53 9.13
CA GLY A 171 -5.60 12.78 8.28
C GLY A 171 -6.29 11.65 9.05
N THR A 172 -5.73 11.28 10.22
CA THR A 172 -6.17 10.15 11.02
C THR A 172 -6.70 10.55 12.41
N VAL A 173 -5.89 11.20 13.25
CA VAL A 173 -6.30 11.67 14.59
C VAL A 173 -6.62 13.15 14.58
N VAL A 174 -5.79 13.94 13.90
CA VAL A 174 -5.98 15.39 13.71
C VAL A 174 -6.11 15.72 12.23
N GLU A 175 -6.70 16.85 11.92
CA GLU A 175 -6.77 17.39 10.57
C GLU A 175 -6.30 18.85 10.51
N ILE A 176 -5.58 19.19 9.46
CA ILE A 176 -5.33 20.59 9.06
C ILE A 176 -6.52 21.02 8.20
N VAL A 177 -7.25 22.04 8.64
CA VAL A 177 -8.47 22.52 7.98
C VAL A 177 -8.13 23.49 6.85
N ASP A 178 -7.19 24.40 7.09
CA ASP A 178 -6.69 25.36 6.10
C ASP A 178 -5.38 24.83 5.51
N LYS A 179 -5.48 23.91 4.53
CA LYS A 179 -4.30 23.24 3.93
C LYS A 179 -3.59 24.14 2.91
N ARG A 180 -2.43 24.70 3.29
CA ARG A 180 -1.60 25.61 2.48
C ARG A 180 -0.33 24.96 1.91
N ARG A 181 0.14 23.87 2.54
CA ARG A 181 1.26 23.01 2.13
C ARG A 181 2.59 23.76 1.91
N PRO A 182 3.10 24.50 2.90
CA PRO A 182 4.28 25.35 2.76
C PRO A 182 5.57 24.58 2.44
N PHE A 183 5.78 23.40 3.04
CA PHE A 183 6.94 22.55 2.73
C PHE A 183 6.91 22.03 1.29
N HIS A 184 5.73 21.65 0.79
CA HIS A 184 5.57 21.26 -0.62
C HIS A 184 5.78 22.44 -1.56
N ALA A 185 5.35 23.64 -1.19
CA ALA A 185 5.60 24.85 -1.98
C ALA A 185 7.10 25.17 -2.07
N LEU A 186 7.83 25.10 -0.95
CA LEU A 186 9.29 25.30 -0.91
C LEU A 186 10.04 24.29 -1.77
N LEU A 187 9.66 23.02 -1.68
CA LEU A 187 10.41 21.90 -2.27
C LEU A 187 9.94 21.50 -3.67
N ARG A 188 8.98 22.23 -4.26
CA ARG A 188 8.38 21.89 -5.56
C ARG A 188 9.40 21.70 -6.67
N ASP A 189 10.41 22.56 -6.70
CA ASP A 189 11.44 22.58 -7.74
C ASP A 189 12.74 21.89 -7.31
N GLU A 190 12.70 21.14 -6.18
CA GLU A 190 13.84 20.37 -5.69
C GLU A 190 13.87 18.99 -6.39
N PRO A 191 14.86 18.73 -7.25
CA PRO A 191 14.81 17.58 -8.17
C PRO A 191 15.22 16.25 -7.53
N SER A 192 15.92 16.25 -6.39
CA SER A 192 16.51 15.04 -5.82
C SER A 192 15.61 14.32 -4.81
N GLY A 193 14.60 15.00 -4.25
CA GLY A 193 13.77 14.50 -3.14
C GLY A 193 14.52 14.41 -1.81
N ALA A 194 15.83 14.67 -1.78
CA ALA A 194 16.65 14.55 -0.58
C ALA A 194 16.24 15.56 0.50
N LEU A 195 15.83 16.76 0.10
CA LEU A 195 15.35 17.77 1.05
C LEU A 195 13.95 17.46 1.57
N ALA A 196 13.10 16.81 0.77
CA ALA A 196 11.81 16.29 1.25
C ALA A 196 12.01 15.20 2.31
N VAL A 197 12.93 14.27 2.06
CA VAL A 197 13.34 13.27 3.06
C VAL A 197 13.89 13.94 4.31
N MET A 198 14.76 14.94 4.16
CA MET A 198 15.34 15.67 5.29
C MET A 198 14.27 16.41 6.12
N ALA A 199 13.26 17.01 5.47
CA ALA A 199 12.20 17.76 6.12
C ALA A 199 11.40 16.91 7.13
N ILE A 200 11.25 15.62 6.86
CA ILE A 200 10.52 14.69 7.72
C ILE A 200 11.40 13.73 8.52
N THR A 201 12.73 13.73 8.34
CA THR A 201 13.65 12.85 9.10
C THR A 201 14.63 13.61 9.99
N ARG A 202 14.58 14.95 10.00
CA ARG A 202 15.43 15.78 10.87
C ARG A 202 14.64 16.93 11.48
N PRO A 203 15.03 17.44 12.66
CA PRO A 203 14.41 18.61 13.28
C PRO A 203 14.77 19.91 12.52
N THR A 204 14.16 20.09 11.35
CA THR A 204 14.51 21.11 10.36
C THR A 204 13.28 21.93 9.98
N GLY A 205 13.42 23.25 9.87
CA GLY A 205 12.39 24.16 9.37
C GLY A 205 12.67 24.70 7.96
N LEU A 206 11.72 25.46 7.40
CA LEU A 206 11.78 26.01 6.04
C LEU A 206 13.07 26.80 5.75
N ARG A 207 13.52 27.63 6.71
CA ARG A 207 14.77 28.41 6.57
C ARG A 207 16.00 27.55 6.41
N GLN A 208 16.08 26.44 7.15
CA GLN A 208 17.23 25.55 7.06
C GLN A 208 17.18 24.76 5.75
N LEU A 209 16.01 24.26 5.35
CA LEU A 209 15.84 23.60 4.04
C LEU A 209 16.23 24.54 2.89
N SER A 210 15.80 25.80 2.92
CA SER A 210 16.17 26.79 1.91
C SER A 210 17.67 27.03 1.81
N ARG A 211 18.43 26.93 2.91
CA ARG A 211 19.90 27.10 2.88
C ARG A 211 20.60 25.93 2.20
N GLU A 212 20.01 24.75 2.24
CA GLU A 212 20.53 23.53 1.61
C GLU A 212 20.13 23.42 0.13
N MET A 213 19.16 24.22 -0.33
CA MET A 213 18.77 24.27 -1.73
C MET A 213 19.88 24.87 -2.60
N ALA A 214 20.03 24.35 -3.82
CA ALA A 214 20.97 24.91 -4.80
C ALA A 214 20.72 26.40 -5.09
N ASN A 215 19.44 26.80 -5.08
CA ASN A 215 19.00 28.18 -5.16
C ASN A 215 18.08 28.47 -3.97
N PRO A 216 18.60 29.07 -2.88
CA PRO A 216 17.78 29.48 -1.74
C PRO A 216 16.66 30.45 -2.15
N VAL A 217 15.49 30.32 -1.53
CA VAL A 217 14.37 31.24 -1.72
C VAL A 217 14.62 32.57 -1.02
N THR A 218 13.88 33.61 -1.43
CA THR A 218 14.01 34.95 -0.86
C THR A 218 13.49 35.02 0.58
N GLU A 219 13.97 35.97 1.38
CA GLU A 219 13.49 36.20 2.75
C GLU A 219 11.98 36.50 2.81
N ASP A 220 11.45 37.25 1.83
CA ASP A 220 10.01 37.53 1.76
C ASP A 220 9.19 36.28 1.46
N GLU A 221 9.74 35.35 0.68
CA GLU A 221 9.08 34.06 0.40
C GLU A 221 9.13 33.13 1.60
N LEU A 222 10.26 33.07 2.31
CA LEU A 222 10.38 32.34 3.57
C LEU A 222 9.39 32.84 4.60
N ALA A 223 9.30 34.17 4.79
CA ALA A 223 8.35 34.76 5.73
C ALA A 223 6.89 34.41 5.38
N ARG A 224 6.53 34.40 4.09
CA ARG A 224 5.19 33.96 3.65
C ARG A 224 4.94 32.48 3.95
N LEU A 225 5.89 31.60 3.63
CA LEU A 225 5.75 30.16 3.86
C LEU A 225 5.72 29.82 5.36
N GLU A 226 6.47 30.55 6.19
CA GLU A 226 6.41 30.43 7.65
C GLU A 226 5.05 30.86 8.21
N ALA A 227 4.49 31.97 7.71
CA ALA A 227 3.14 32.39 8.06
C ALA A 227 2.08 31.35 7.62
N ASP A 228 2.31 30.65 6.51
CA ASP A 228 1.46 29.54 6.09
C ASP A 228 1.57 28.31 7.01
N VAL A 229 2.76 27.98 7.53
CA VAL A 229 2.93 26.96 8.57
C VAL A 229 2.15 27.35 9.82
N GLU A 230 2.29 28.60 10.27
CA GLU A 230 1.56 29.11 11.44
C GLU A 230 0.05 29.01 11.26
N ALA A 231 -0.45 29.36 10.07
CA ALA A 231 -1.87 29.25 9.75
C ALA A 231 -2.37 27.80 9.71
N GLU A 232 -1.58 26.88 9.13
CA GLU A 232 -1.90 25.45 9.17
C GLU A 232 -1.96 24.92 10.59
N CYS A 233 -0.95 25.25 11.42
CA CYS A 233 -0.92 24.91 12.83
C CYS A 233 -2.13 25.46 13.58
N ALA A 234 -2.47 26.74 13.40
CA ALA A 234 -3.63 27.36 14.03
C ALA A 234 -4.98 26.76 13.56
N SER A 235 -5.02 26.19 12.35
CA SER A 235 -6.22 25.53 11.81
C SER A 235 -6.31 24.05 12.17
N THR A 236 -5.27 23.48 12.79
CA THR A 236 -5.23 22.06 13.12
C THR A 236 -6.18 21.78 14.28
N ARG A 237 -6.98 20.73 14.13
CA ARG A 237 -7.94 20.31 15.16
C ARG A 237 -8.06 18.80 15.21
N LEU A 238 -8.50 18.30 16.35
CA LEU A 238 -8.88 16.89 16.49
C LEU A 238 -10.02 16.52 15.53
N ARG A 239 -9.93 15.36 14.86
CA ARG A 239 -11.00 14.87 13.99
C ARG A 239 -12.25 14.49 14.82
N PRO A 240 -13.47 14.64 14.26
CA PRO A 240 -14.71 14.30 14.96
C PRO A 240 -14.73 12.84 15.45
N GLY A 241 -15.17 12.61 16.69
CA GLY A 241 -15.30 11.27 17.27
C GLY A 241 -14.02 10.68 17.86
N VAL A 242 -12.86 11.30 17.64
CA VAL A 242 -11.58 10.79 18.13
C VAL A 242 -11.47 10.85 19.65
N SER A 243 -11.99 11.89 20.32
CA SER A 243 -11.98 11.97 21.79
C SER A 243 -12.72 10.80 22.44
N GLU A 244 -13.89 10.47 21.89
CA GLU A 244 -14.71 9.35 22.36
C GLU A 244 -14.05 8.01 22.07
N MET A 245 -13.47 7.85 20.87
CA MET A 245 -12.70 6.67 20.48
C MET A 245 -11.50 6.46 21.41
N TRP A 246 -10.69 7.50 21.60
CA TRP A 246 -9.52 7.47 22.48
C TRP A 246 -9.88 7.02 23.89
N SER A 247 -10.92 7.63 24.47
CA SER A 247 -11.42 7.26 25.80
C SER A 247 -11.93 5.82 25.86
N ALA A 248 -12.58 5.33 24.81
CA ALA A 248 -13.06 3.95 24.73
C ALA A 248 -11.90 2.94 24.63
N LEU A 249 -10.85 3.25 23.87
CA LEU A 249 -9.64 2.43 23.79
C LEU A 249 -8.95 2.33 25.16
N ARG A 250 -8.82 3.46 25.87
CA ARG A 250 -8.30 3.50 27.25
C ARG A 250 -9.14 2.65 28.21
N ARG A 251 -10.47 2.79 28.19
CA ARG A 251 -11.38 1.96 29.02
C ARG A 251 -11.32 0.48 28.67
N ALA A 252 -11.07 0.16 27.40
CA ALA A 252 -10.83 -1.21 26.96
C ALA A 252 -9.49 -1.74 27.47
N GLY A 253 -8.61 -0.91 28.04
CA GLY A 253 -7.29 -1.29 28.53
C GLY A 253 -6.24 -1.40 27.42
N LEU A 254 -6.45 -0.73 26.29
CA LEU A 254 -5.51 -0.69 25.18
C LEU A 254 -4.51 0.46 25.38
N LYS A 255 -3.26 0.21 24.99
CA LYS A 255 -2.28 1.28 24.79
C LYS A 255 -2.57 2.01 23.49
N ILE A 256 -2.21 3.28 23.43
CA ILE A 256 -2.38 4.12 22.25
C ILE A 256 -1.01 4.66 21.85
N ALA A 257 -0.65 4.49 20.59
CA ALA A 257 0.55 5.09 20.01
C ALA A 257 0.20 6.02 18.86
N ILE A 258 1.09 6.99 18.62
CA ILE A 258 1.10 7.81 17.40
C ILE A 258 2.40 7.55 16.65
N CYS A 259 2.32 7.26 15.35
CA CYS A 259 3.47 7.12 14.45
C CYS A 259 3.25 7.95 13.18
N SER A 260 4.02 9.03 13.00
CA SER A 260 3.78 9.96 11.89
C SER A 260 5.04 10.41 11.17
N ASN A 261 4.93 10.50 9.84
CA ASN A 261 5.87 11.22 9.00
C ASN A 261 5.59 12.71 9.12
N LEU A 262 6.36 13.41 9.96
CA LEU A 262 6.05 14.76 10.39
C LEU A 262 7.25 15.69 10.28
N ALA A 263 7.03 16.91 9.79
CA ALA A 263 8.01 17.98 9.88
C ALA A 263 7.98 18.62 11.28
N TYR A 264 9.16 18.99 11.80
CA TYR A 264 9.33 19.52 13.16
C TYR A 264 8.34 20.61 13.56
N SER A 265 8.04 21.54 12.64
CA SER A 265 7.17 22.69 12.92
C SER A 265 5.74 22.34 13.34
N TYR A 266 5.27 21.13 13.08
CA TYR A 266 3.90 20.69 13.42
C TYR A 266 3.81 19.89 14.72
N GLU A 267 4.96 19.59 15.36
CA GLU A 267 5.01 18.74 16.54
C GLU A 267 4.15 19.27 17.69
N GLN A 268 4.37 20.54 18.07
CA GLN A 268 3.71 21.09 19.25
C GLN A 268 2.19 21.12 19.06
N THR A 269 1.76 21.54 17.87
CA THR A 269 0.34 21.54 17.48
C THR A 269 -0.27 20.15 17.55
N LEU A 270 0.43 19.12 17.06
CA LEU A 270 -0.05 17.74 17.18
C LEU A 270 -0.26 17.38 18.66
N ILE A 271 0.76 17.58 19.50
CA ILE A 271 0.71 17.24 20.93
C ILE A 271 -0.44 17.97 21.64
N ASP A 272 -0.61 19.27 21.37
CA ASP A 272 -1.63 20.11 22.02
C ASP A 272 -3.07 19.69 21.65
N GLN A 273 -3.26 19.03 20.50
CA GLN A 273 -4.58 18.58 20.04
C GLN A 273 -4.95 17.17 20.51
N LEU A 274 -3.98 16.35 20.96
CA LEU A 274 -4.27 14.98 21.41
C LEU A 274 -5.14 14.99 22.69
N PRO A 275 -6.12 14.06 22.83
CA PRO A 275 -6.97 14.01 24.02
C PRO A 275 -6.21 13.76 25.33
N ASP A 276 -5.19 12.89 25.30
CA ASP A 276 -4.22 12.66 26.37
C ASP A 276 -2.86 12.24 25.77
N SER A 277 -1.84 12.11 26.62
CA SER A 277 -0.52 11.64 26.18
C SER A 277 -0.58 10.17 25.75
N PRO A 278 -0.17 9.82 24.51
CA PRO A 278 -0.10 8.42 24.08
C PRO A 278 0.99 7.68 24.85
N ASP A 279 0.88 6.35 24.92
CA ASP A 279 1.90 5.48 25.52
C ASP A 279 3.21 5.48 24.72
N ALA A 280 3.13 5.73 23.40
CA ALA A 280 4.29 5.94 22.54
C ALA A 280 4.00 7.04 21.50
N LEU A 281 4.98 7.93 21.31
CA LEU A 281 4.94 9.00 20.29
C LEU A 281 6.19 8.90 19.42
N VAL A 282 6.03 8.28 18.26
CA VAL A 282 7.10 8.07 17.27
C VAL A 282 6.93 9.06 16.13
N LEU A 283 7.79 10.08 16.11
CA LEU A 283 7.79 11.11 15.07
C LEU A 283 9.02 10.93 14.20
N SER A 284 8.83 10.84 12.89
CA SER A 284 9.88 10.49 11.94
C SER A 284 11.12 11.38 12.06
N PHE A 285 10.93 12.68 12.29
CA PHE A 285 12.04 13.62 12.40
C PHE A 285 12.86 13.46 13.69
N ARG A 286 12.24 12.95 14.76
CA ARG A 286 12.92 12.61 16.01
C ARG A 286 13.69 11.30 15.87
N ALA A 287 13.08 10.33 15.19
CA ALA A 287 13.62 8.99 15.02
C ALA A 287 14.74 8.92 13.95
N GLY A 288 14.75 9.84 12.98
CA GLY A 288 15.60 9.72 11.79
C GLY A 288 15.14 8.63 10.81
N LEU A 289 13.94 8.09 11.02
CA LEU A 289 13.30 7.03 10.24
C LEU A 289 11.97 7.56 9.71
N MET A 290 11.48 7.05 8.59
CA MET A 290 10.17 7.42 8.07
C MET A 290 9.37 6.19 7.66
N LYS A 291 8.05 6.24 7.75
CA LYS A 291 7.17 5.28 7.06
C LYS A 291 7.42 5.40 5.55
N PRO A 292 7.51 4.30 4.76
CA PRO A 292 7.26 2.91 5.12
C PRO A 292 8.50 2.06 5.50
N GLN A 293 9.58 2.67 6.01
CA GLN A 293 10.76 1.92 6.46
C GLN A 293 10.38 1.03 7.64
N HIS A 294 10.71 -0.27 7.58
CA HIS A 294 10.24 -1.24 8.57
C HIS A 294 10.72 -0.93 10.00
N GLU A 295 11.84 -0.22 10.11
CA GLU A 295 12.49 0.14 11.36
C GLU A 295 11.62 1.07 12.21
N ILE A 296 10.79 1.93 11.59
CA ILE A 296 9.93 2.85 12.33
C ILE A 296 8.77 2.11 13.03
N TYR A 297 8.24 1.04 12.44
CA TYR A 297 7.21 0.23 13.06
C TYR A 297 7.78 -0.64 14.20
N ARG A 298 8.99 -1.18 14.02
CA ARG A 298 9.70 -1.87 15.11
C ARG A 298 9.97 -0.93 16.28
N LEU A 299 10.31 0.33 15.99
CA LEU A 299 10.48 1.36 17.01
C LEU A 299 9.18 1.57 17.80
N VAL A 300 8.02 1.70 17.14
CA VAL A 300 6.71 1.78 17.82
C VAL A 300 6.50 0.59 18.76
N CYS A 301 6.70 -0.63 18.27
CA CYS A 301 6.53 -1.86 19.05
C CYS A 301 7.45 -1.88 20.28
N ARG A 302 8.70 -1.44 20.11
CA ARG A 302 9.71 -1.36 21.19
C ARG A 302 9.33 -0.34 22.26
N GLU A 303 8.91 0.87 21.86
CA GLU A 303 8.48 1.91 22.81
C GLU A 303 7.24 1.45 23.60
N LEU A 304 6.33 0.74 22.95
CA LEU A 304 5.16 0.12 23.60
C LEU A 304 5.51 -1.11 24.45
N ARG A 305 6.68 -1.72 24.24
CA ARG A 305 7.09 -3.02 24.79
C ARG A 305 6.10 -4.13 24.45
N LEU A 306 5.69 -4.18 23.19
CA LEU A 306 4.73 -5.14 22.63
C LEU A 306 5.32 -5.79 21.37
N GLN A 307 4.93 -7.03 21.08
CA GLN A 307 5.25 -7.68 19.81
C GLN A 307 4.50 -7.01 18.65
N PRO A 308 5.01 -7.08 17.41
CA PRO A 308 4.30 -6.58 16.23
C PRO A 308 2.86 -7.08 16.12
N SER A 309 2.63 -8.36 16.41
CA SER A 309 1.30 -8.98 16.39
C SER A 309 0.33 -8.47 17.47
N GLU A 310 0.81 -7.73 18.46
CA GLU A 310 0.00 -7.15 19.54
C GLU A 310 -0.37 -5.67 19.26
N VAL A 311 0.07 -5.11 18.13
CA VAL A 311 -0.16 -3.71 17.76
C VAL A 311 -0.96 -3.65 16.45
N LEU A 312 -2.07 -2.91 16.46
CA LEU A 312 -2.82 -2.58 15.26
C LEU A 312 -2.42 -1.18 14.77
N PHE A 313 -1.84 -1.08 13.58
CA PHE A 313 -1.55 0.18 12.92
C PHE A 313 -2.77 0.68 12.13
N THR A 314 -3.00 1.99 12.11
CA THR A 314 -4.08 2.56 11.32
C THR A 314 -3.80 4.00 10.89
N GLY A 315 -4.16 4.33 9.66
CA GLY A 315 -3.99 5.67 9.10
C GLY A 315 -4.67 5.83 7.74
N ASP A 316 -4.56 7.02 7.16
CA ASP A 316 -5.14 7.39 5.86
C ASP A 316 -4.21 7.12 4.68
N ASP A 317 -2.89 7.08 4.90
CA ASP A 317 -1.92 6.70 3.86
C ASP A 317 -1.78 5.17 3.79
N LEU A 318 -2.28 4.56 2.72
CA LEU A 318 -2.25 3.11 2.57
C LEU A 318 -0.82 2.54 2.49
N GLU A 319 0.13 3.25 1.86
CA GLU A 319 1.52 2.77 1.76
C GLU A 319 2.21 2.83 3.11
N ALA A 320 2.07 3.95 3.80
CA ALA A 320 2.75 4.21 5.06
C ALA A 320 2.06 3.57 6.28
N ASP A 321 0.74 3.47 6.32
CA ASP A 321 0.02 3.09 7.55
C ASP A 321 -0.67 1.74 7.47
N VAL A 322 -0.82 1.18 6.26
CA VAL A 322 -1.49 -0.11 6.05
C VAL A 322 -0.52 -1.16 5.52
N PHE A 323 0.24 -0.87 4.46
CA PHE A 323 1.17 -1.85 3.88
C PHE A 323 2.52 -1.90 4.58
N GLY A 324 3.05 -0.75 4.99
CA GLY A 324 4.34 -0.68 5.67
C GLY A 324 4.46 -1.55 6.94
N PRO A 325 3.46 -1.56 7.85
CA PRO A 325 3.49 -2.42 9.04
C PRO A 325 3.60 -3.93 8.74
N GLY A 326 3.09 -4.41 7.60
CA GLY A 326 3.20 -5.81 7.17
C GLY A 326 4.63 -6.25 6.82
N ALA A 327 5.61 -5.34 6.80
CA ALA A 327 7.03 -5.70 6.70
C ALA A 327 7.61 -6.26 8.01
N ILE A 328 6.85 -6.20 9.11
CA ILE A 328 7.22 -6.70 10.44
C ILE A 328 6.14 -7.59 11.05
N ASP A 329 5.20 -8.08 10.23
CA ASP A 329 4.07 -8.89 10.66
C ASP A 329 3.16 -8.22 11.70
N ALA A 330 3.03 -6.90 11.61
CA ALA A 330 2.05 -6.15 12.40
C ALA A 330 0.72 -6.04 11.64
N LEU A 331 -0.37 -6.13 12.40
CA LEU A 331 -1.71 -5.90 11.84
C LEU A 331 -1.89 -4.43 11.50
N ALA A 332 -2.55 -4.14 10.39
CA ALA A 332 -2.88 -2.78 10.02
C ALA A 332 -4.21 -2.69 9.27
N MET A 333 -4.87 -1.53 9.36
CA MET A 333 -6.09 -1.26 8.61
C MET A 333 -6.27 0.23 8.30
N PRO A 334 -6.94 0.60 7.21
CA PRO A 334 -7.28 1.99 6.91
C PRO A 334 -8.11 2.62 8.04
N ILE A 335 -7.92 3.90 8.30
CA ILE A 335 -8.67 4.62 9.34
C ILE A 335 -10.19 4.59 9.11
N GLU A 336 -10.66 4.64 7.86
CA GLU A 336 -12.08 4.56 7.55
C GLU A 336 -12.67 3.20 7.93
N GLU A 337 -11.90 2.13 7.78
CA GLU A 337 -12.31 0.78 8.18
C GLU A 337 -12.29 0.64 9.70
N PHE A 338 -11.31 1.26 10.38
CA PHE A 338 -11.24 1.31 11.84
C PHE A 338 -12.47 2.03 12.41
N GLU A 339 -12.81 3.21 11.88
CA GLU A 339 -13.98 4.01 12.27
C GLU A 339 -15.30 3.24 12.02
N SER A 340 -15.42 2.59 10.86
CA SER A 340 -16.56 1.72 10.54
C SER A 340 -16.70 0.59 11.56
N SER A 341 -15.60 -0.10 11.87
CA SER A 341 -15.57 -1.20 12.84
C SER A 341 -15.91 -0.71 14.25
N TYR A 342 -15.36 0.44 14.66
CA TYR A 342 -15.67 1.10 15.93
C TYR A 342 -17.14 1.49 16.07
N SER A 343 -17.81 1.80 14.96
CA SER A 343 -19.25 2.11 14.90
C SER A 343 -20.15 0.87 14.95
N GLY A 344 -19.58 -0.34 14.96
CA GLY A 344 -20.30 -1.61 15.04
C GLY A 344 -20.45 -2.36 13.72
N ARG A 345 -19.69 -1.97 12.67
CA ARG A 345 -19.64 -2.66 11.38
C ARG A 345 -18.27 -3.28 11.15
N VAL A 346 -17.94 -4.27 11.96
CA VAL A 346 -16.71 -5.07 11.75
C VAL A 346 -16.91 -5.91 10.48
N SER A 347 -15.91 -5.89 9.59
CA SER A 347 -15.94 -6.69 8.36
C SER A 347 -16.05 -8.18 8.68
N PHE A 348 -16.88 -8.91 7.93
CA PHE A 348 -16.97 -10.38 8.05
C PHE A 348 -15.63 -11.08 7.76
N PHE A 349 -14.76 -10.43 7.00
CA PHE A 349 -13.44 -10.95 6.62
C PHE A 349 -12.29 -10.40 7.49
N ALA A 350 -12.60 -9.68 8.57
CA ALA A 350 -11.56 -9.20 9.49
C ALA A 350 -10.90 -10.40 10.21
N PRO A 351 -9.57 -10.36 10.45
CA PRO A 351 -8.89 -11.34 11.29
C PRO A 351 -9.55 -11.45 12.67
N SER A 352 -9.50 -12.63 13.29
CA SER A 352 -10.09 -12.89 14.61
C SER A 352 -9.64 -11.89 15.67
N GLU A 353 -8.36 -11.52 15.64
CA GLU A 353 -7.70 -10.58 16.52
C GLU A 353 -8.36 -9.19 16.45
N VAL A 354 -8.73 -8.75 15.24
CA VAL A 354 -9.41 -7.47 14.99
C VAL A 354 -10.87 -7.55 15.41
N VAL A 355 -11.54 -8.68 15.18
CA VAL A 355 -12.92 -8.91 15.66
C VAL A 355 -12.98 -8.86 17.19
N ASP A 356 -12.07 -9.56 17.86
CA ASP A 356 -11.98 -9.61 19.32
C ASP A 356 -11.64 -8.23 19.90
N LEU A 357 -10.74 -7.49 19.27
CA LEU A 357 -10.43 -6.10 19.61
C LEU A 357 -11.70 -5.23 19.62
N PHE A 358 -12.47 -5.22 18.53
CA PHE A 358 -13.67 -4.38 18.46
C PHE A 358 -14.79 -4.87 19.38
N ALA A 359 -14.88 -6.17 19.65
CA ALA A 359 -15.78 -6.71 20.68
C ALA A 359 -15.39 -6.22 22.09
N ARG A 360 -14.10 -6.23 22.42
CA ARG A 360 -13.54 -5.69 23.67
C ARG A 360 -13.82 -4.19 23.81
N ILE A 361 -13.62 -3.42 22.73
CA ILE A 361 -13.94 -1.99 22.69
C ILE A 361 -15.45 -1.76 22.88
N ALA A 362 -16.31 -2.53 22.20
CA ALA A 362 -17.76 -2.41 22.33
C ALA A 362 -18.24 -2.71 23.76
N ALA A 363 -17.69 -3.74 24.40
CA ALA A 363 -17.98 -4.06 25.80
C ALA A 363 -17.54 -2.94 26.75
N ALA A 364 -16.42 -2.27 26.46
CA ALA A 364 -15.92 -1.12 27.22
C ALA A 364 -16.71 0.18 26.96
N LYS A 365 -17.45 0.29 25.86
CA LYS A 365 -18.38 1.40 25.59
C LYS A 365 -19.70 1.27 26.34
N ALA A 366 -20.08 0.04 26.69
CA ALA A 366 -21.31 -0.26 27.45
C ALA A 366 -21.15 -0.12 28.98
N ARG A 367 -19.91 0.11 29.45
CA ARG A 367 -19.54 0.38 30.84
C ARG A 367 -19.23 1.86 30.98
#